data_AF-A0A938YTG9-F1
#
_entry.id   AF-A0A938YTG9-F1
#
_cell.length_a   1.000
_cell.length_b   1.000
_cell.length_c   1.000
_cell.angle_alpha   90.00
_cell.angle_beta   90.00
_cell.angle_gamma   90.00
#
_symmetry.space_group_name_H-M   'P 1'
#
loop_
_entity.id
_entity.type
_entity.pdbx_description
1 polymer ?
#
loop_
_entity_poly.entity_id
_entity_poly.type
_entity_poly.pdbx_seq_one_letter_code
_entity_poly.pdbx_strand_id
1 'polypeptide(L)'
;MVFFFLCGVIISVPLTLFIYQYTDILLTGLSTFTIALISRAFFAPFIEEFAKAYPLFYRHGETQRSIFNLAVLVGLGFGIVELLTYLSLGVPIIYRLPGLFFHPASTAITAYGIATKRPLAFYLIAVFFHFANNYFALILIGDLPLLSSIILVSITLYAFWQLRNRTKEKIVM
;
A
#
# COMPACT_ATOMS: atom_id res chain seq x y z
N MET A 1 -4.76 -18.90 -2.79
CA MET A 1 -4.46 -18.05 -1.60
C MET A 1 -2.97 -17.82 -1.39
N VAL A 2 -2.15 -18.86 -1.20
CA VAL A 2 -0.68 -18.72 -1.04
C VAL A 2 -0.03 -17.91 -2.16
N PHE A 3 -0.42 -18.14 -3.41
CA PHE A 3 0.04 -17.37 -4.57
C PHE A 3 -0.09 -15.84 -4.37
N PHE A 4 -1.23 -15.35 -3.86
CA PHE A 4 -1.46 -13.91 -3.71
C PHE A 4 -0.63 -13.30 -2.59
N PHE A 5 -0.49 -14.03 -1.48
CA PHE A 5 0.45 -13.66 -0.43
C PHE A 5 1.87 -13.54 -0.99
N LEU A 6 2.33 -14.55 -1.76
CA LEU A 6 3.65 -14.55 -2.39
C LEU A 6 3.81 -13.44 -3.43
N CYS A 7 2.77 -13.04 -4.16
CA CYS A 7 2.86 -11.88 -5.06
C CYS A 7 3.22 -10.60 -4.29
N GLY A 8 2.62 -10.39 -3.12
CA GLY A 8 2.97 -9.25 -2.26
C GLY A 8 4.42 -9.30 -1.76
N VAL A 9 4.90 -10.50 -1.43
CA VAL A 9 6.28 -10.74 -0.97
C VAL A 9 7.31 -10.50 -2.09
N ILE A 10 7.09 -11.09 -3.26
CA ILE A 10 8.12 -11.26 -4.30
C ILE A 10 8.09 -10.14 -5.34
N ILE A 11 6.91 -9.64 -5.71
CA ILE A 11 6.80 -8.69 -6.82
C ILE A 11 6.88 -7.27 -6.30
N SER A 12 6.13 -6.99 -5.24
CA SER A 12 5.87 -5.62 -4.86
C SER A 12 7.04 -4.96 -4.13
N VAL A 13 7.75 -5.65 -3.21
CA VAL A 13 8.88 -5.04 -2.49
C VAL A 13 10.11 -4.77 -3.38
N PRO A 14 10.59 -5.72 -4.19
CA PRO A 14 11.73 -5.47 -5.07
C PRO A 14 11.46 -4.35 -6.09
N LEU A 15 10.23 -4.27 -6.62
CA LEU A 15 9.84 -3.21 -7.55
C LEU A 15 9.89 -1.83 -6.88
N THR A 16 9.42 -1.73 -5.63
CA THR A 16 9.49 -0.49 -4.85
C THR A 16 10.92 -0.05 -4.60
N LEU A 17 11.77 -0.97 -4.11
CA LEU A 17 13.18 -0.66 -3.85
C LEU A 17 13.90 -0.24 -5.13
N PHE A 18 13.63 -0.94 -6.24
CA PHE A 18 14.18 -0.60 -7.54
C PHE A 18 13.77 0.81 -8.00
N ILE A 19 12.47 1.14 -7.96
CA ILE A 19 12.01 2.46 -8.42
C ILE A 19 12.48 3.57 -7.49
N TYR A 20 12.50 3.35 -6.18
CA TYR A 20 13.05 4.31 -5.23
C TYR A 20 14.51 4.63 -5.52
N GLN A 21 15.36 3.60 -5.67
CA GLN A 21 16.79 3.79 -5.97
C GLN A 21 17.00 4.47 -7.32
N TYR A 22 16.22 4.09 -8.34
CA TYR A 22 16.32 4.69 -9.66
C TYR A 22 15.89 6.16 -9.66
N THR A 23 14.81 6.50 -8.95
CA THR A 23 14.31 7.88 -8.86
C THR A 23 15.31 8.78 -8.15
N ASP A 24 15.94 8.31 -7.07
CA ASP A 24 16.96 9.09 -6.36
C ASP A 24 18.17 9.41 -7.25
N ILE A 25 18.58 8.49 -8.14
CA ILE A 25 19.65 8.73 -9.13
C ILE A 25 19.24 9.79 -10.16
N LEU A 26 17.99 9.83 -10.57
CA LEU A 26 17.50 10.82 -11.55
C LEU A 26 17.34 12.23 -10.97
N LEU A 27 17.29 12.35 -9.64
CA LEU A 27 17.08 13.62 -8.93
C LEU A 27 18.39 14.22 -8.36
N THR A 28 19.54 13.80 -8.88
CA THR A 28 20.86 14.34 -8.50
C THR A 28 20.89 15.87 -8.63
N GLY A 29 21.46 16.55 -7.64
CA GLY A 29 21.54 18.01 -7.60
C GLY A 29 20.39 18.70 -6.85
N LEU A 30 19.35 17.95 -6.46
CA LEU A 30 18.31 18.44 -5.54
C LEU A 30 18.68 18.18 -4.08
N SER A 31 18.02 18.90 -3.17
CA SER A 31 18.19 18.68 -1.73
C SER A 31 17.65 17.30 -1.31
N THR A 32 18.24 16.70 -0.27
CA THR A 32 17.78 15.41 0.28
C THR A 32 16.29 15.41 0.63
N PHE A 33 15.78 16.54 1.13
CA PHE A 33 14.36 16.71 1.42
C PHE A 33 13.51 16.65 0.15
N THR A 34 13.90 17.39 -0.89
CA THR A 34 13.19 17.42 -2.18
C THR A 34 13.18 16.04 -2.83
N ILE A 35 14.32 15.33 -2.79
CA ILE A 35 14.44 13.96 -3.29
C ILE A 35 13.45 13.06 -2.55
N ALA A 36 13.48 13.04 -1.21
CA ALA A 36 12.58 12.21 -0.42
C ALA A 36 11.09 12.54 -0.63
N LEU A 37 10.75 13.82 -0.81
CA LEU A 37 9.37 14.23 -1.10
C LEU A 37 8.89 13.69 -2.45
N ILE A 38 9.71 13.81 -3.50
CA ILE A 38 9.35 13.36 -4.84
C ILE A 38 9.36 11.83 -4.91
N SER A 39 10.45 11.19 -4.51
CA SER A 39 10.61 9.74 -4.69
C SER A 39 9.79 8.93 -3.69
N ARG A 40 9.92 9.21 -2.39
CA ARG A 40 9.32 8.40 -1.31
C ARG A 40 7.91 8.80 -0.97
N ALA A 41 7.64 10.11 -0.85
CA ALA A 41 6.31 10.56 -0.47
C ALA A 41 5.35 10.52 -1.65
N PHE A 42 5.76 10.91 -2.85
CA PHE A 42 4.88 11.01 -4.02
C PHE A 42 4.91 9.78 -4.94
N PHE A 43 6.04 9.44 -5.56
CA PHE A 43 6.09 8.40 -6.59
C PHE A 43 5.93 6.97 -6.05
N ALA A 44 6.59 6.63 -4.93
CA ALA A 44 6.55 5.29 -4.37
C ALA A 44 5.11 4.78 -4.11
N PRO A 45 4.19 5.57 -3.51
CA PRO A 45 2.78 5.19 -3.38
C PRO A 45 2.09 4.73 -4.67
N PHE A 46 2.30 5.41 -5.81
CA PHE A 46 1.68 5.00 -7.08
C PHE A 46 2.16 3.60 -7.48
N ILE A 47 3.47 3.38 -7.42
CA ILE A 47 4.06 2.10 -7.80
C ILE A 47 3.64 0.99 -6.85
N GLU A 48 3.70 1.25 -5.54
CA GLU A 48 3.39 0.28 -4.50
C GLU A 48 1.93 -0.17 -4.56
N GLU A 49 1.00 0.78 -4.62
CA GLU A 49 -0.43 0.46 -4.72
C GLU A 49 -0.74 -0.27 -6.03
N PHE A 50 -0.08 0.10 -7.14
CA PHE A 50 -0.26 -0.59 -8.41
C PHE A 50 0.28 -2.03 -8.34
N ALA A 51 1.49 -2.22 -7.83
CA ALA A 51 2.16 -3.52 -7.75
C ALA A 51 1.36 -4.51 -6.90
N LYS A 52 0.77 -4.06 -5.80
CA LYS A 52 -0.10 -4.88 -4.94
C LYS A 52 -1.43 -5.22 -5.62
N ALA A 53 -2.00 -4.27 -6.37
CA ALA A 53 -3.28 -4.49 -7.05
C ALA A 53 -3.16 -5.31 -8.34
N TYR A 54 -2.00 -5.30 -8.99
CA TYR A 54 -1.78 -5.89 -10.32
C TYR A 54 -2.23 -7.36 -10.44
N PRO A 55 -1.92 -8.28 -9.50
CA PRO A 55 -2.34 -9.69 -9.59
C PRO A 55 -3.87 -9.90 -9.56
N LEU A 56 -4.64 -8.88 -9.15
CA LEU A 56 -6.09 -8.95 -8.98
C LEU A 56 -6.85 -8.63 -10.27
N PHE A 57 -6.26 -7.90 -11.22
CA PHE A 57 -6.93 -7.48 -12.46
C PHE A 57 -7.32 -8.66 -13.36
N TYR A 58 -6.60 -9.78 -13.27
CA TYR A 58 -6.78 -10.94 -14.15
C TYR A 58 -7.71 -12.01 -13.58
N ARG A 59 -8.46 -11.70 -12.51
CA ARG A 59 -9.31 -12.67 -11.79
C ARG A 59 -10.78 -12.61 -12.20
N HIS A 60 -10.99 -12.79 -13.49
CA HIS A 60 -12.31 -13.06 -14.05
C HIS A 60 -12.82 -14.38 -13.47
N GLY A 61 -14.05 -14.39 -12.95
CA GLY A 61 -14.66 -15.58 -12.34
C GLY A 61 -14.63 -15.63 -10.80
N GLU A 62 -13.86 -14.77 -10.14
CA GLU A 62 -13.91 -14.61 -8.67
C GLU A 62 -15.10 -13.74 -8.24
N THR A 63 -15.61 -13.95 -7.02
CA THR A 63 -16.63 -13.05 -6.45
C THR A 63 -16.00 -11.74 -5.96
N GLN A 64 -16.79 -10.68 -5.81
CA GLN A 64 -16.30 -9.42 -5.23
C GLN A 64 -15.70 -9.65 -3.84
N ARG A 65 -16.35 -10.50 -3.03
CA ARG A 65 -15.87 -10.90 -1.71
C ARG A 65 -14.53 -11.62 -1.78
N SER A 66 -14.41 -12.57 -2.72
CA SER A 66 -13.17 -13.31 -2.94
C SER A 66 -12.01 -12.38 -3.33
N ILE A 67 -12.18 -11.55 -4.37
CA ILE A 67 -11.15 -10.59 -4.80
C ILE A 67 -10.72 -9.68 -3.64
N PHE A 68 -11.66 -9.19 -2.85
CA PHE A 68 -11.37 -8.36 -1.69
C PHE A 68 -10.53 -9.09 -0.63
N ASN A 69 -10.85 -10.36 -0.33
CA ASN A 69 -10.05 -11.17 0.60
C ASN A 69 -8.67 -11.53 0.04
N LEU A 70 -8.57 -11.81 -1.27
CA LEU A 70 -7.29 -12.06 -1.93
C LEU A 70 -6.39 -10.82 -1.86
N ALA A 71 -6.96 -9.63 -1.99
CA ALA A 71 -6.23 -8.37 -1.85
C ALA A 71 -5.63 -8.17 -0.46
N VAL A 72 -6.34 -8.57 0.60
CA VAL A 72 -5.82 -8.57 1.97
C VAL A 72 -4.57 -9.44 2.05
N LEU A 73 -4.56 -10.61 1.41
CA LEU A 73 -3.39 -11.49 1.40
C LEU A 73 -2.20 -10.87 0.65
N VAL A 74 -2.43 -10.23 -0.50
CA VAL A 74 -1.36 -9.52 -1.23
C VAL A 74 -0.77 -8.41 -0.36
N GLY A 75 -1.63 -7.55 0.19
CA GLY A 75 -1.17 -6.44 1.04
C GLY A 75 -0.49 -6.90 2.33
N LEU A 76 -0.89 -8.04 2.90
CA LEU A 76 -0.22 -8.63 4.06
C LEU A 76 1.18 -9.16 3.71
N GLY A 77 1.31 -9.84 2.57
CA GLY A 77 2.61 -10.28 2.06
C GLY A 77 3.57 -9.10 1.89
N PHE A 78 3.10 -8.01 1.30
CA PHE A 78 3.85 -6.76 1.20
C PHE A 78 4.27 -6.24 2.58
N GLY A 79 3.30 -6.03 3.47
CA GLY A 79 3.53 -5.39 4.77
C GLY A 79 4.46 -6.18 5.68
N ILE A 80 4.46 -7.51 5.61
CA ILE A 80 5.42 -8.35 6.36
C ILE A 80 6.83 -8.14 5.84
N VAL A 81 7.06 -8.19 4.52
CA VAL A 81 8.41 -8.01 3.97
C VAL A 81 8.93 -6.61 4.23
N GLU A 82 8.07 -5.60 4.07
CA GLU A 82 8.41 -4.22 4.35
C GLU A 82 8.80 -4.04 5.83
N LEU A 83 8.00 -4.58 6.76
CA LEU A 83 8.32 -4.62 8.18
C LEU A 83 9.70 -5.24 8.43
N LEU A 84 9.94 -6.45 7.93
CA LEU A 84 11.20 -7.17 8.13
C LEU A 84 12.40 -6.40 7.55
N THR A 85 12.21 -5.76 6.38
CA THR A 85 13.24 -4.94 5.74
C THR A 85 13.64 -3.78 6.66
N TYR A 86 12.68 -3.02 7.17
CA TYR A 86 12.98 -1.90 8.06
C TYR A 86 13.52 -2.32 9.42
N LEU A 87 13.07 -3.45 9.98
CA LEU A 87 13.65 -4.02 11.21
C LEU A 87 15.12 -4.40 11.00
N SER A 88 15.46 -4.97 9.85
CA SER A 88 16.86 -5.30 9.50
C SER A 88 17.75 -4.05 9.36
N LEU A 89 17.16 -2.89 9.07
CA LEU A 89 17.83 -1.59 9.02
C LEU A 89 17.86 -0.87 10.40
N GLY A 90 17.44 -1.55 11.47
CA GLY A 90 17.46 -1.02 12.84
C GLY A 90 16.32 -0.06 13.17
N VAL A 91 15.29 0.06 12.33
CA VAL A 91 14.12 0.89 12.63
C VAL A 91 13.28 0.23 13.73
N PRO A 92 12.90 0.95 14.81
CA PRO A 92 12.08 0.35 15.87
C PRO A 92 10.72 -0.13 15.35
N ILE A 93 10.30 -1.31 15.79
CA ILE A 93 9.07 -1.99 15.33
C ILE A 93 7.81 -1.12 15.43
N ILE A 94 7.73 -0.27 16.46
CA ILE A 94 6.57 0.58 16.71
C ILE A 94 6.27 1.53 15.54
N TYR A 95 7.31 2.02 14.84
CA TYR A 95 7.14 2.90 13.67
C TYR A 95 6.72 2.16 12.40
N ARG A 96 6.80 0.82 12.39
CA ARG A 96 6.48 -0.01 11.23
C ARG A 96 5.19 -0.82 11.38
N LEU A 97 4.73 -1.04 12.62
CA LEU A 97 3.45 -1.70 12.89
C LEU A 97 2.26 -1.07 12.15
N PRO A 98 2.12 0.27 12.05
CA PRO A 98 1.03 0.85 11.26
C PRO A 98 1.02 0.38 9.80
N GLY A 99 2.20 0.29 9.17
CA GLY A 99 2.36 -0.19 7.79
C GLY A 99 1.82 -1.61 7.58
N LEU A 100 2.05 -2.50 8.56
CA LEU A 100 1.56 -3.89 8.52
C LEU A 100 0.03 -3.97 8.37
N PHE A 101 -0.72 -3.04 8.96
CA PHE A 101 -2.18 -2.97 8.83
C PHE A 101 -2.63 -2.11 7.64
N PHE A 102 -1.83 -1.08 7.30
CA PHE A 102 -2.09 -0.19 6.18
C PHE A 102 -2.13 -0.93 4.85
N HIS A 103 -1.14 -1.77 4.56
CA HIS A 103 -0.99 -2.38 3.24
C HIS A 103 -2.13 -3.35 2.88
N PRO A 104 -2.59 -4.27 3.76
CA PRO A 104 -3.78 -5.07 3.50
C PRO A 104 -5.03 -4.21 3.24
N ALA A 105 -5.23 -3.16 4.04
CA ALA A 105 -6.41 -2.30 3.95
C ALA A 105 -6.44 -1.48 2.65
N SER A 106 -5.35 -0.79 2.32
CA SER A 106 -5.19 -0.02 1.07
C SER A 106 -5.33 -0.89 -0.18
N THR A 107 -4.71 -2.07 -0.18
CA THR A 107 -4.82 -3.01 -1.31
C THR A 107 -6.26 -3.47 -1.51
N ALA A 108 -6.99 -3.76 -0.43
CA ALA A 108 -8.39 -4.15 -0.47
C ALA A 108 -9.34 -3.00 -0.89
N ILE A 109 -9.02 -1.75 -0.57
CA ILE A 109 -9.74 -0.57 -1.12
C ILE A 109 -9.63 -0.56 -2.64
N THR A 110 -8.41 -0.69 -3.20
CA THR A 110 -8.22 -0.78 -4.66
C THR A 110 -8.95 -1.98 -5.26
N ALA A 111 -8.90 -3.13 -4.60
CA ALA A 111 -9.58 -4.35 -5.02
C ALA A 111 -11.11 -4.21 -5.07
N TYR A 112 -11.70 -3.46 -4.14
CA TYR A 112 -13.12 -3.10 -4.21
C TYR A 112 -13.42 -2.32 -5.49
N GLY A 113 -12.56 -1.37 -5.87
CA GLY A 113 -12.66 -0.66 -7.15
C GLY A 113 -12.60 -1.59 -8.34
N ILE A 114 -11.65 -2.52 -8.36
CA ILE A 114 -11.54 -3.55 -9.42
C ILE A 114 -12.84 -4.37 -9.50
N ALA A 115 -13.33 -4.88 -8.37
CA ALA A 115 -14.52 -5.71 -8.27
C ALA A 115 -15.83 -4.98 -8.62
N THR A 116 -15.83 -3.65 -8.55
CA THR A 116 -16.99 -2.78 -8.87
C THR A 116 -16.79 -1.98 -10.16
N LYS A 117 -15.78 -2.32 -10.97
CA LYS A 117 -15.47 -1.67 -12.26
C LYS A 117 -15.19 -0.17 -12.15
N ARG A 118 -14.62 0.25 -11.02
CA ARG A 118 -14.14 1.62 -10.75
C ARG A 118 -12.68 1.61 -10.23
N PRO A 119 -11.74 0.89 -10.88
CA PRO A 119 -10.42 0.67 -10.33
C PRO A 119 -9.66 1.98 -10.09
N LEU A 120 -9.71 2.93 -11.03
CA LEU A 120 -8.95 4.17 -10.94
C LEU A 120 -9.31 5.00 -9.71
N ALA A 121 -10.60 5.19 -9.42
CA ALA A 121 -11.03 6.01 -8.30
C ALA A 121 -10.55 5.44 -6.95
N PHE A 122 -10.71 4.13 -6.75
CA PHE A 122 -10.29 3.48 -5.50
C PHE A 122 -8.78 3.30 -5.39
N TYR A 123 -8.09 3.10 -6.52
CA TYR A 123 -6.64 3.16 -6.58
C TYR A 123 -6.11 4.52 -6.13
N LEU A 124 -6.67 5.63 -6.65
CA LEU A 124 -6.25 6.97 -6.25
C LEU A 124 -6.54 7.27 -4.78
N ILE A 125 -7.61 6.70 -4.20
CA ILE A 125 -7.87 6.79 -2.75
C ILE A 125 -6.78 6.07 -1.96
N ALA A 126 -6.38 4.86 -2.37
CA ALA A 126 -5.30 4.12 -1.71
C ALA A 126 -3.96 4.86 -1.81
N VAL A 127 -3.63 5.37 -3.01
CA VAL A 127 -2.43 6.18 -3.26
C VAL A 127 -2.45 7.45 -2.40
N PHE A 128 -3.59 8.12 -2.28
CA PHE A 128 -3.72 9.32 -1.46
C PHE A 128 -3.42 9.05 0.02
N PHE A 129 -4.01 8.00 0.60
CA PHE A 129 -3.72 7.67 2.00
C PHE A 129 -2.25 7.29 2.22
N HIS A 130 -1.65 6.60 1.26
CA HIS A 130 -0.25 6.21 1.32
C HIS A 130 0.67 7.43 1.19
N PHE A 131 0.43 8.30 0.20
CA PHE A 131 1.10 9.59 0.07
C PHE A 131 1.01 10.40 1.37
N ALA A 132 -0.18 10.52 1.95
CA ALA A 132 -0.37 11.28 3.19
C ALA A 132 0.46 10.72 4.33
N ASN A 133 0.52 9.38 4.47
CA ASN A 133 1.33 8.72 5.48
C ASN A 133 2.82 9.02 5.30
N ASN A 134 3.33 8.89 4.07
CA ASN A 134 4.74 9.12 3.78
C ASN A 134 5.10 10.61 3.89
N TYR A 135 4.21 11.50 3.47
CA TYR A 135 4.39 12.94 3.61
C TYR A 135 4.49 13.35 5.07
N PHE A 136 3.56 12.92 5.93
CA PHE A 136 3.63 13.24 7.37
C PHE A 136 4.82 12.59 8.06
N ALA A 137 5.22 11.38 7.65
CA ALA A 137 6.44 10.76 8.13
C ALA A 137 7.71 11.56 7.77
N LEU A 138 7.68 12.33 6.67
CA LEU A 138 8.80 13.17 6.22
C LEU A 138 8.82 14.55 6.91
N ILE A 139 7.66 15.17 7.12
CA ILE A 139 7.60 16.58 7.59
C ILE A 139 7.41 16.74 9.10
N LEU A 140 6.89 15.74 9.80
CA LEU A 140 6.64 15.80 11.23
C LEU A 140 7.88 15.35 12.02
N ILE A 141 8.01 15.83 13.26
CA ILE A 141 9.18 15.62 14.12
C ILE A 141 8.74 14.97 15.43
N GLY A 142 9.64 14.21 16.07
CA GLY A 142 9.38 13.54 17.35
C GLY A 142 8.40 12.38 17.19
N ASP A 143 7.38 12.34 18.04
CA ASP A 143 6.37 11.27 18.03
C ASP A 143 5.19 11.55 17.10
N LEU A 144 5.10 12.75 16.53
CA LEU A 144 4.02 13.16 15.62
C LEU A 144 3.91 12.30 14.34
N PRO A 145 5.01 11.85 13.68
CA PRO A 145 4.95 10.87 12.60
C PRO A 145 4.17 9.61 12.98
N LEU A 146 4.45 9.02 14.15
CA LEU A 146 3.78 7.82 14.61
C LEU A 146 2.29 8.06 14.86
N LEU A 147 1.95 9.14 15.56
CA LEU A 147 0.55 9.52 15.81
C LEU A 147 -0.21 9.73 14.50
N SER A 148 0.39 10.43 13.53
CA SER A 148 -0.21 10.67 12.21
C SER A 148 -0.44 9.36 11.44
N SER A 149 0.51 8.42 11.53
CA SER A 149 0.39 7.10 10.90
C SER A 149 -0.73 6.27 11.52
N ILE A 150 -0.86 6.28 12.85
CA ILE A 150 -1.96 5.60 13.56
C ILE A 150 -3.32 6.15 13.11
N ILE A 151 -3.45 7.47 13.01
CA ILE A 151 -4.70 8.11 12.57
C ILE A 151 -5.02 7.72 11.12
N LEU A 152 -4.06 7.82 10.21
CA LEU A 152 -4.26 7.47 8.79
C LEU A 152 -4.61 5.99 8.59
N VAL A 153 -3.92 5.10 9.30
CA VAL A 153 -4.23 3.67 9.29
C VAL A 153 -5.63 3.41 9.83
N SER A 154 -6.04 4.09 10.89
CA SER A 154 -7.40 3.96 11.45
C SER A 154 -8.47 4.38 10.44
N ILE A 155 -8.26 5.49 9.73
CA ILE A 155 -9.17 5.93 8.65
C ILE A 155 -9.20 4.92 7.51
N THR A 156 -8.03 4.40 7.12
CA THR A 156 -7.92 3.40 6.04
C THR A 156 -8.60 2.09 6.42
N LEU A 157 -8.45 1.63 7.66
CA LEU A 157 -9.13 0.44 8.21
C LEU A 157 -10.64 0.65 8.31
N TYR A 158 -11.09 1.84 8.69
CA TYR A 158 -12.51 2.18 8.67
C TYR A 158 -13.08 2.11 7.25
N ALA A 159 -12.42 2.72 6.27
CA ALA A 159 -12.82 2.65 4.87
C ALA A 159 -12.84 1.20 4.37
N PHE A 160 -11.79 0.42 4.65
CA PHE A 160 -11.72 -1.01 4.39
C PHE A 160 -12.94 -1.76 4.93
N TRP A 161 -13.30 -1.54 6.21
CA TRP A 161 -14.42 -2.22 6.84
C TRP A 161 -15.76 -1.88 6.17
N GLN A 162 -15.98 -0.59 5.87
CA GLN A 162 -17.18 -0.14 5.17
C GLN A 162 -17.31 -0.78 3.79
N LEU A 163 -16.21 -0.82 3.02
CA LEU A 163 -16.20 -1.42 1.68
C LEU A 163 -16.35 -2.94 1.73
N ARG A 164 -15.70 -3.61 2.69
CA ARG A 164 -15.87 -5.03 2.94
C ARG A 164 -17.35 -5.36 3.09
N ASN A 165 -18.09 -4.63 3.93
CA ASN A 165 -19.51 -4.90 4.17
C ASN A 165 -20.39 -4.70 2.92
N ARG A 166 -19.91 -3.96 1.92
CA ARG A 166 -20.61 -3.71 0.65
C ARG A 166 -20.29 -4.74 -0.45
N THR A 167 -19.26 -5.57 -0.30
CA THR A 167 -18.95 -6.63 -1.29
C THR A 167 -20.03 -7.72 -1.29
N LYS A 168 -20.24 -8.38 -2.42
CA LYS A 168 -21.26 -9.44 -2.61
C LYS A 168 -20.62 -10.72 -3.14
N GLU A 169 -21.34 -11.85 -3.02
CA GLU A 169 -21.03 -13.07 -3.78
C GLU A 169 -21.45 -12.96 -5.25
N LYS A 170 -21.10 -11.83 -5.87
CA LYS A 170 -21.32 -11.55 -7.28
C LYS A 170 -20.03 -11.79 -8.03
N ILE A 171 -20.06 -12.61 -9.07
CA ILE A 171 -18.91 -12.87 -9.93
C ILE A 171 -18.49 -11.58 -10.63
N VAL A 172 -17.19 -11.32 -10.65
CA VAL A 172 -16.56 -10.25 -11.41
C VAL A 172 -16.32 -10.78 -12.84
N MET A 173 -17.12 -10.26 -13.77
CA MET A 173 -16.99 -10.47 -15.21
C MET A 173 -16.07 -9.41 -15.79
#